data_AF-A0A132A6T6-F1
#
_entry.id   AF-A0A132A6T6-F1
#
_cell.length_a   1.000
_cell.length_b   1.000
_cell.length_c   1.000
_cell.angle_alpha   90.00
_cell.angle_beta   90.00
_cell.angle_gamma   90.00
#
_symmetry.space_group_name_H-M   'P 1'
#
loop_
_entity.id
_entity.type
_entity.pdbx_description
1 polymer ?
#
loop_
_entity_poly.entity_id
_entity_poly.type
_entity_poly.pdbx_seq_one_letter_code
_entity_poly.pdbx_strand_id
1 'polypeptide(L)'
;MRKMFNEAHLVHADLSEFNLLYHDSKIYMIDVSQSVEHDHPYSLEFLRKDCVNINEFFGKKGVLTMNTKELFDFITDPNINDSNIDRYLEKAQKLAEDRQLKRSDSNSNKVDEEVFKQVFIPQRLEQLRKQTIKQENRERRKNKTPKHVKKRKEKLLKNKK
;
A
#
# COMPACT_ATOMS: atom_id res chain seq x y z
N MET A 1 -14.49 -1.00 6.56
CA MET A 1 -13.13 -0.45 6.67
C MET A 1 -13.14 1.01 7.10
N ARG A 2 -13.71 1.95 6.32
CA ARG A 2 -13.74 3.39 6.67
C ARG A 2 -14.21 3.70 8.10
N LYS A 3 -15.33 3.11 8.53
CA LYS A 3 -15.85 3.29 9.90
C LYS A 3 -14.88 2.81 10.98
N MET A 4 -14.25 1.66 10.77
CA MET A 4 -13.25 1.12 11.71
C MET A 4 -12.06 2.10 11.86
N PHE A 5 -11.62 2.70 10.76
CA PHE A 5 -10.51 3.66 10.79
C PHE A 5 -10.91 5.02 11.39
N ASN A 6 -12.03 5.60 10.97
CA ASN A 6 -12.39 6.98 11.32
C ASN A 6 -13.24 7.09 12.60
N GLU A 7 -14.08 6.11 12.89
CA GLU A 7 -14.97 6.13 14.07
C GLU A 7 -14.38 5.31 15.22
N ALA A 8 -13.85 4.12 14.93
CA ALA A 8 -13.25 3.26 15.96
C ALA A 8 -11.75 3.48 16.17
N HIS A 9 -11.10 4.32 15.35
CA HIS A 9 -9.66 4.64 15.41
C HIS A 9 -8.74 3.40 15.36
N LEU A 10 -9.19 2.36 14.65
CA LEU A 10 -8.51 1.07 14.53
C LEU A 10 -8.22 0.69 13.08
N VAL A 11 -7.13 -0.04 12.90
CA VAL A 11 -6.80 -0.77 11.68
C VAL A 11 -6.87 -2.26 12.02
N HIS A 12 -7.53 -3.06 11.18
CA HIS A 12 -7.69 -4.49 11.45
C HIS A 12 -6.35 -5.24 11.43
N ALA A 13 -5.46 -4.87 10.51
CA ALA A 13 -4.09 -5.36 10.33
C ALA A 13 -3.91 -6.81 9.85
N ASP A 14 -5.01 -7.56 9.77
CA ASP A 14 -5.07 -8.88 9.14
C ASP A 14 -6.41 -9.11 8.44
N LEU A 15 -6.98 -8.06 7.82
CA LEU A 15 -8.28 -8.20 7.16
C LEU A 15 -8.13 -8.97 5.85
N SER A 16 -8.96 -10.01 5.70
CA SER A 16 -9.06 -10.85 4.51
C SER A 16 -10.43 -11.51 4.46
N GLU A 17 -10.72 -12.26 3.39
CA GLU A 17 -11.96 -13.04 3.26
C GLU A 17 -12.17 -14.08 4.38
N PHE A 18 -11.10 -14.53 5.03
CA PHE A 18 -11.16 -15.50 6.12
C PHE A 18 -11.73 -14.89 7.41
N ASN A 19 -11.63 -13.57 7.55
CA ASN A 19 -12.05 -12.81 8.74
C ASN A 19 -13.38 -12.06 8.51
N LEU A 20 -14.10 -12.43 7.45
CA LEU A 20 -15.42 -11.90 7.11
C LEU A 20 -16.47 -13.02 7.15
N LEU A 21 -17.42 -12.90 8.06
CA LEU A 21 -18.61 -13.76 8.10
C LEU A 21 -19.75 -13.11 7.34
N TYR A 22 -20.47 -13.90 6.55
CA TYR A 22 -21.69 -13.48 5.87
C TYR A 22 -22.90 -14.13 6.53
N HIS A 23 -23.82 -13.32 7.03
CA HIS A 23 -25.04 -13.78 7.70
C HIS A 23 -26.18 -12.77 7.46
N ASP A 24 -27.37 -13.24 7.11
CA ASP A 24 -28.55 -12.41 6.84
C ASP A 24 -28.29 -11.19 5.93
N SER A 25 -27.62 -11.43 4.80
CA SER A 25 -27.25 -10.39 3.84
C SER A 25 -26.37 -9.27 4.40
N LYS A 26 -25.70 -9.51 5.52
CA LYS A 26 -24.76 -8.59 6.16
C LYS A 26 -23.40 -9.25 6.30
N ILE A 27 -22.37 -8.40 6.28
CA ILE A 27 -20.98 -8.79 6.52
C ILE A 27 -20.62 -8.42 7.95
N TYR A 28 -20.07 -9.39 8.69
CA TYR A 28 -19.54 -9.25 10.03
C TYR A 28 -18.03 -9.44 9.99
N MET A 29 -17.29 -8.50 10.57
CA MET A 29 -15.83 -8.56 10.68
C MET A 29 -15.45 -9.17 12.02
N ILE A 30 -14.63 -10.22 12.00
CA ILE A 30 -14.20 -10.99 13.18
C ILE A 30 -12.68 -10.99 13.30
N ASP A 31 -12.17 -11.55 14.40
CA ASP A 31 -10.74 -11.65 14.70
C ASP A 31 -9.99 -10.31 14.71
N VAL A 32 -10.49 -9.38 15.53
CA VAL A 32 -9.86 -8.07 15.78
C VAL A 32 -8.75 -8.14 16.85
N SER A 33 -8.30 -9.35 17.20
CA SER A 33 -7.31 -9.57 18.28
C SER A 33 -5.93 -8.96 17.95
N GLN A 34 -5.60 -8.86 16.66
CA GLN A 34 -4.36 -8.27 16.13
C GLN A 34 -4.54 -6.83 15.62
N SER A 35 -5.73 -6.24 15.81
CA SER A 35 -5.97 -4.86 15.38
C SER A 35 -5.08 -3.87 16.12
N VAL A 36 -4.69 -2.81 15.43
CA VAL A 36 -3.81 -1.77 15.97
C VAL A 36 -4.50 -0.42 15.95
N GLU A 37 -4.12 0.44 16.88
CA GLU A 37 -4.52 1.85 16.88
C GLU A 37 -3.99 2.58 15.64
N HIS A 38 -4.73 3.61 15.21
CA HIS A 38 -4.37 4.41 14.04
C HIS A 38 -3.01 5.12 14.17
N ASP A 39 -2.51 5.37 15.39
CA ASP A 39 -1.23 6.05 15.68
C ASP A 39 -0.02 5.07 15.79
N HIS A 40 -0.29 3.76 15.64
CA HIS A 40 0.72 2.73 15.62
C HIS A 40 1.69 2.97 14.46
N PRO A 41 3.02 2.84 14.65
CA PRO A 41 4.03 3.20 13.64
C PRO A 41 3.90 2.49 12.28
N TYR A 42 3.12 1.41 12.22
CA TYR A 42 2.85 0.61 11.03
C TYR A 42 1.37 0.56 10.63
N SER A 43 0.49 1.35 11.26
CA SER A 43 -0.97 1.32 11.03
C SER A 43 -1.35 1.46 9.55
N LEU A 44 -0.80 2.44 8.83
CA LEU A 44 -1.03 2.65 7.39
C LEU A 44 -0.45 1.54 6.51
N GLU A 45 0.64 0.88 6.93
CA GLU A 45 1.18 -0.26 6.18
C GLU A 45 0.25 -1.46 6.28
N PHE A 46 -0.26 -1.72 7.48
CA PHE A 46 -1.28 -2.72 7.75
C PHE A 46 -2.59 -2.42 7.03
N LEU A 47 -3.07 -1.18 7.08
CA LEU A 47 -4.28 -0.76 6.38
C LEU A 47 -4.14 -0.95 4.86
N ARG A 48 -2.98 -0.64 4.30
CA ARG A 48 -2.72 -0.88 2.88
C ARG A 48 -2.78 -2.38 2.56
N LYS A 49 -2.20 -3.25 3.40
CA LYS A 49 -2.28 -4.71 3.22
C LYS A 49 -3.73 -5.19 3.26
N ASP A 50 -4.52 -4.69 4.21
CA ASP A 50 -5.96 -4.97 4.31
C ASP A 50 -6.70 -4.57 3.02
N CYS A 51 -6.38 -3.39 2.45
CA CYS A 51 -6.98 -2.93 1.20
C CYS A 51 -6.62 -3.83 0.02
N VAL A 52 -5.37 -4.27 -0.08
CA VAL A 52 -4.92 -5.22 -1.12
C VAL A 52 -5.70 -6.53 -1.03
N ASN A 53 -5.77 -7.14 0.16
CA ASN A 53 -6.44 -8.42 0.36
C ASN A 53 -7.93 -8.34 -0.06
N ILE A 54 -8.62 -7.29 0.39
CA ILE A 54 -10.04 -7.09 0.07
C ILE A 54 -10.26 -6.86 -1.43
N ASN A 55 -9.47 -6.00 -2.06
CA ASN A 55 -9.58 -5.78 -3.51
C ASN A 55 -9.27 -7.06 -4.31
N GLU A 56 -8.25 -7.82 -3.92
CA GLU A 56 -7.91 -9.09 -4.59
C GLU A 56 -9.03 -10.12 -4.45
N PHE A 57 -9.65 -10.24 -3.27
CA PHE A 57 -10.77 -11.15 -3.05
C PHE A 57 -11.95 -10.81 -3.96
N PHE A 58 -12.44 -9.57 -3.93
CA PHE A 58 -13.59 -9.16 -4.74
C PHE A 58 -13.28 -9.12 -6.23
N GLY A 59 -12.07 -8.71 -6.62
CA GLY A 59 -11.61 -8.74 -8.01
C GLY A 59 -11.59 -10.16 -8.59
N LYS A 60 -11.13 -11.16 -7.81
CA LYS A 60 -11.20 -12.58 -8.20
C LYS A 60 -12.64 -13.09 -8.39
N LYS A 61 -13.61 -12.46 -7.74
CA LYS A 61 -15.05 -12.76 -7.88
C LYS A 61 -15.73 -12.01 -9.03
N GLY A 62 -14.97 -11.25 -9.82
CA GLY A 62 -15.47 -10.51 -10.97
C GLY A 62 -16.15 -9.18 -10.63
N VAL A 63 -16.00 -8.70 -9.39
CA VAL A 63 -16.49 -7.38 -8.99
C VAL A 63 -15.56 -6.31 -9.56
N LEU A 64 -16.14 -5.26 -10.13
CA LEU A 64 -15.39 -4.08 -10.53
C LEU A 64 -14.99 -3.27 -9.29
N THR A 65 -13.78 -3.51 -8.79
CA THR A 65 -13.27 -2.82 -7.60
C THR A 65 -12.54 -1.53 -7.96
N MET A 66 -12.43 -0.64 -6.98
CA MET A 66 -11.44 0.44 -6.99
C MET A 66 -10.03 -0.16 -6.98
N ASN A 67 -9.01 0.62 -7.32
CA ASN A 67 -7.63 0.18 -7.10
C ASN A 67 -7.25 0.31 -5.62
N THR A 68 -6.11 -0.27 -5.24
CA THR A 68 -5.65 -0.26 -3.84
C THR A 68 -5.49 1.16 -3.28
N LYS A 69 -4.96 2.09 -4.09
CA LYS A 69 -4.71 3.47 -3.67
C LYS A 69 -6.01 4.24 -3.43
N GLU A 70 -6.98 4.09 -4.32
CA GLU A 70 -8.29 4.73 -4.21
C GLU A 70 -9.06 4.25 -2.99
N LEU A 71 -9.05 2.94 -2.73
CA LEU A 71 -9.67 2.39 -1.52
C LEU A 71 -8.98 2.93 -0.26
N PHE A 72 -7.65 2.97 -0.27
CA PHE A 72 -6.87 3.52 0.84
C PHE A 72 -7.20 4.99 1.08
N ASP A 73 -7.17 5.81 0.02
CA ASP A 73 -7.51 7.24 0.07
C ASP A 73 -8.95 7.44 0.58
N PHE A 74 -9.91 6.65 0.06
CA PHE A 74 -11.30 6.67 0.53
C PHE A 74 -11.43 6.35 2.02
N ILE A 75 -10.58 5.48 2.57
CA ILE A 75 -10.61 5.17 4.00
C ILE A 75 -9.97 6.28 4.82
N THR A 76 -8.86 6.85 4.38
CA THR A 76 -8.07 7.81 5.17
C THR A 76 -8.48 9.27 5.02
N ASP A 77 -9.21 9.64 3.96
CA ASP A 77 -9.56 11.03 3.68
C ASP A 77 -10.55 11.58 4.74
N PRO A 78 -10.17 12.62 5.52
CA PRO A 78 -11.04 13.22 6.53
C PRO A 78 -12.16 14.07 5.94
N ASN A 79 -12.10 14.43 4.65
CA ASN A 79 -13.10 15.29 4.01
C ASN A 79 -14.37 14.52 3.58
N ILE A 80 -14.33 13.19 3.60
CA ILE A 80 -15.46 12.33 3.25
C ILE A 80 -16.36 12.16 4.49
N ASN A 81 -17.64 12.48 4.37
CA ASN A 81 -18.62 12.39 5.45
C ASN A 81 -19.93 11.83 4.93
N ASP A 82 -20.88 11.54 5.82
CA ASP A 82 -22.15 10.90 5.46
C ASP A 82 -22.96 11.69 4.42
N SER A 83 -22.77 13.00 4.31
CA SER A 83 -23.48 13.83 3.31
C SER A 83 -22.89 13.75 1.90
N ASN A 84 -21.62 13.38 1.76
CA ASN A 84 -20.91 13.39 0.48
C ASN A 84 -20.38 12.01 0.05
N ILE A 85 -20.53 10.99 0.90
CA ILE A 85 -20.02 9.64 0.68
C ILE A 85 -20.60 9.02 -0.59
N ASP A 86 -21.91 9.14 -0.82
CA ASP A 86 -22.57 8.56 -1.99
C ASP A 86 -22.05 9.17 -3.30
N ARG A 87 -21.89 10.50 -3.33
CA ARG A 87 -21.32 11.22 -4.47
C ARG A 87 -19.86 10.80 -4.73
N TYR A 88 -19.08 10.57 -3.68
CA TYR A 88 -17.71 10.08 -3.83
C TYR A 88 -17.70 8.67 -4.43
N LEU A 89 -18.54 7.77 -3.93
CA LEU A 89 -18.63 6.39 -4.38
C LEU A 89 -19.08 6.31 -5.86
N GLU A 90 -20.05 7.11 -6.26
CA GLU A 90 -20.50 7.19 -7.65
C GLU A 90 -19.35 7.63 -8.59
N LYS A 91 -18.59 8.65 -8.19
CA LYS A 91 -17.42 9.10 -8.94
C LYS A 91 -16.34 8.03 -9.02
N ALA A 92 -16.06 7.33 -7.93
CA ALA A 92 -15.06 6.26 -7.87
C ALA A 92 -15.48 5.07 -8.76
N GLN A 93 -16.76 4.71 -8.78
CA GLN A 93 -17.29 3.68 -9.65
C GLN A 93 -17.12 4.05 -11.12
N LYS A 94 -17.49 5.28 -11.51
CA LYS A 94 -17.31 5.76 -12.89
C LYS A 94 -15.84 5.72 -13.33
N LEU A 95 -14.91 6.09 -12.44
CA LEU A 95 -13.47 5.99 -12.71
C LEU A 95 -13.01 4.54 -12.93
N ALA A 96 -13.54 3.59 -12.16
CA ALA A 96 -13.25 2.17 -12.32
C ALA A 96 -13.78 1.65 -13.67
N GLU A 97 -15.00 2.05 -14.07
CA GLU A 97 -15.60 1.70 -15.37
C GLU A 97 -14.78 2.25 -16.54
N ASP A 98 -14.40 3.53 -16.48
CA ASP A 98 -13.57 4.18 -17.50
C ASP A 98 -12.22 3.47 -17.68
N ARG A 99 -11.59 3.00 -16.59
CA ARG A 99 -10.35 2.21 -16.66
C ARG A 99 -10.56 0.86 -17.32
N GLN A 100 -11.69 0.20 -17.05
CA GLN A 100 -12.00 -1.09 -17.65
C GLN A 100 -12.17 -0.98 -19.17
N LEU A 101 -12.71 0.15 -19.65
CA LEU A 101 -12.89 0.44 -21.07
C LEU A 101 -11.57 0.80 -21.77
N LYS A 102 -10.70 1.59 -21.13
CA LYS A 102 -9.42 2.07 -21.69
C LYS A 102 -8.28 1.05 -21.64
N ARG A 103 -8.53 -0.22 -21.97
CA ARG A 103 -7.58 -1.37 -21.85
C ARG A 103 -6.18 -1.14 -22.47
N SER A 104 -6.00 -0.15 -23.33
CA SER A 104 -4.72 0.25 -23.95
C SER A 104 -3.69 0.86 -22.99
N ASP A 105 -4.08 1.47 -21.86
CA ASP A 105 -3.17 2.06 -20.85
C ASP A 105 -2.92 1.13 -19.65
N SER A 106 -3.16 -0.17 -19.82
CA SER A 106 -3.11 -1.16 -18.73
C SER A 106 -1.73 -1.33 -18.09
N ASN A 107 -0.66 -0.83 -18.71
CA ASN A 107 0.68 -0.91 -18.14
C ASN A 107 0.94 0.19 -17.10
N SER A 108 0.47 1.43 -17.30
CA SER A 108 0.72 2.53 -16.37
C SER A 108 -0.01 2.32 -15.04
N ASN A 109 -1.30 1.97 -15.09
CA ASN A 109 -2.11 1.70 -13.89
C ASN A 109 -1.55 0.55 -13.05
N LYS A 110 -1.04 -0.51 -13.68
CA LYS A 110 -0.39 -1.63 -12.98
C LYS A 110 0.91 -1.20 -12.32
N VAL A 111 1.70 -0.38 -13.00
CA VAL A 111 2.94 0.17 -12.44
C VAL A 111 2.63 1.04 -11.23
N ASP A 112 1.64 1.93 -11.31
CA ASP A 112 1.27 2.81 -10.20
C ASP A 112 0.77 2.04 -8.98
N GLU A 113 0.00 0.97 -9.21
CA GLU A 113 -0.47 0.09 -8.13
C GLU A 113 0.68 -0.67 -7.47
N GLU A 114 1.61 -1.24 -8.26
CA GLU A 114 2.79 -1.93 -7.73
C GLU A 114 3.74 -0.96 -7.00
N VAL A 115 3.91 0.25 -7.52
CA VAL A 115 4.64 1.32 -6.83
C VAL A 115 3.98 1.60 -5.48
N PHE A 116 2.65 1.78 -5.44
CA PHE A 116 1.94 2.06 -4.19
C PHE A 116 2.07 0.92 -3.17
N LYS A 117 2.07 -0.35 -3.60
CA LYS A 117 2.30 -1.51 -2.73
C LYS A 117 3.71 -1.53 -2.11
N GLN A 118 4.71 -0.99 -2.82
CA GLN A 118 6.11 -1.00 -2.38
C GLN A 118 6.56 0.29 -1.67
N VAL A 119 5.83 1.39 -1.82
CA VAL A 119 6.16 2.68 -1.19
C VAL A 119 6.15 2.54 0.32
N PHE A 120 7.22 2.95 1.00
CA PHE A 120 7.20 3.06 2.44
C PHE A 120 6.47 4.35 2.84
N ILE A 121 5.47 4.24 3.72
CA ILE A 121 4.66 5.37 4.20
C ILE A 121 5.15 5.73 5.61
N PRO A 122 6.01 6.75 5.75
CA PRO A 122 6.48 7.20 7.06
C PRO A 122 5.35 7.92 7.80
N GLN A 123 5.11 7.51 9.05
CA GLN A 123 4.13 8.16 9.93
C GLN A 123 4.78 9.05 10.99
N ARG A 124 6.05 8.79 11.31
CA ARG A 124 6.80 9.56 12.31
C ARG A 124 8.02 10.23 11.69
N LEU A 125 8.38 11.41 12.20
CA LEU A 125 9.58 12.16 11.80
C LEU A 125 10.86 11.31 11.92
N GLU A 126 10.93 10.42 12.91
CA GLU A 126 12.07 9.51 13.08
C GLU A 126 12.18 8.48 11.95
N GLN A 127 11.05 7.97 11.46
CA GLN A 127 11.02 7.01 10.34
C GLN A 127 11.52 7.69 9.05
N LEU A 128 11.14 8.96 8.82
CA LEU A 128 11.66 9.77 7.71
C LEU A 128 13.19 9.86 7.74
N ARG A 129 13.77 10.14 8.92
CA ARG A 129 15.23 10.21 9.10
C ARG A 129 15.92 8.88 8.82
N LYS A 130 15.38 7.77 9.35
CA LYS A 130 15.92 6.43 9.09
C LYS A 130 15.85 6.08 7.60
N GLN A 131 14.78 6.48 6.92
CA GLN A 131 14.59 6.22 5.49
C GLN A 131 15.55 7.02 4.62
N THR A 132 15.75 8.31 4.90
CA THR A 132 16.73 9.16 4.19
C THR A 132 18.14 8.59 4.33
N ILE A 133 18.55 8.23 5.55
CA ILE A 133 19.86 7.60 5.80
C ILE A 133 19.99 6.28 5.03
N LYS A 134 18.93 5.45 4.98
CA LYS A 134 18.93 4.19 4.24
C LYS A 134 19.01 4.41 2.72
N GLN A 135 18.34 5.43 2.19
CA GLN A 135 18.39 5.81 0.78
C GLN A 135 19.78 6.33 0.39
N GLU A 136 20.35 7.27 1.15
CA GLU A 136 21.71 7.77 0.94
C GLU A 136 22.74 6.64 0.96
N ASN A 137 22.63 5.72 1.93
CA ASN A 137 23.51 4.55 1.99
C ASN A 137 23.35 3.61 0.79
N ARG A 138 22.12 3.45 0.26
CA ARG A 138 21.88 2.67 -0.98
C ARG A 138 22.53 3.34 -2.19
N GLU A 139 22.45 4.66 -2.32
CA GLU A 139 23.09 5.40 -3.41
C GLU A 139 24.61 5.35 -3.31
N ARG A 140 25.18 5.53 -2.12
CA ARG A 140 26.61 5.35 -1.87
C ARG A 140 27.10 3.95 -2.27
N ARG A 141 26.27 2.92 -2.12
CA ARG A 141 26.60 1.54 -2.56
C ARG A 141 26.60 1.37 -4.08
N LYS A 142 25.77 2.10 -4.83
CA LYS A 142 25.73 2.05 -6.31
C LYS A 142 27.06 2.51 -6.92
N ASN A 143 27.68 3.53 -6.33
CA ASN A 143 28.94 4.11 -6.83
C ASN A 143 30.19 3.44 -6.26
N LYS A 144 30.04 2.47 -5.34
CA LYS A 144 31.16 1.82 -4.67
C LYS A 144 31.73 0.71 -5.56
N THR A 145 33.01 0.83 -5.92
CA THR A 145 33.68 -0.25 -6.66
C THR A 145 33.72 -1.52 -5.79
N PRO A 146 33.23 -2.68 -6.28
CA PRO A 146 33.21 -3.90 -5.48
C PRO A 146 34.62 -4.29 -5.01
N LYS A 147 34.72 -4.79 -3.77
CA LYS A 147 36.00 -5.11 -3.12
C LYS A 147 36.87 -6.05 -3.98
N HIS A 148 36.26 -7.02 -4.65
CA HIS A 148 36.95 -7.95 -5.53
C HIS A 148 37.56 -7.25 -6.76
N VAL A 149 36.87 -6.26 -7.34
CA VAL A 149 37.37 -5.46 -8.46
C VAL A 149 38.54 -4.58 -8.03
N LYS A 150 38.44 -3.93 -6.87
CA LYS A 150 39.52 -3.11 -6.31
C LYS A 150 40.78 -3.96 -6.03
N LYS A 151 40.60 -5.14 -5.41
CA LYS A 151 41.69 -6.09 -5.12
C LYS A 151 42.36 -6.61 -6.39
N ARG A 152 41.60 -6.84 -7.47
CA ARG A 152 42.14 -7.24 -8.78
C ARG A 152 42.95 -6.13 -9.45
N LYS A 153 42.47 -4.88 -9.42
CA LYS A 153 43.21 -3.71 -9.95
C LYS A 153 44.52 -3.50 -9.19
N GLU A 154 44.51 -3.57 -7.86
CA GLU A 154 45.72 -3.44 -7.03
C GLU A 154 46.75 -4.55 -7.33
N LYS A 155 46.29 -5.79 -7.53
CA LYS A 155 47.18 -6.92 -7.88
C LYS A 155 47.81 -6.74 -9.27
N LEU A 156 47.04 -6.27 -10.26
CA LEU A 156 47.55 -5.96 -11.60
C LEU A 156 48.55 -4.80 -11.62
N LEU A 157 48.34 -3.78 -10.79
CA LEU A 157 49.27 -2.65 -10.64
C LEU A 157 50.58 -3.06 -9.97
N LYS A 158 50.53 -3.99 -9.00
CA LYS A 158 51.73 -4.54 -8.36
C LYS A 158 52.57 -5.42 -9.28
N ASN A 159 51.95 -6.11 -10.23
CA ASN A 159 52.65 -6.95 -11.20
C ASN A 159 53.22 -6.15 -12.40
N LYS A 160 52.98 -4.84 -12.48
CA LYS A 160 53.51 -3.94 -13.52
C LYS A 160 54.74 -3.13 -13.07
N LYS A 161 55.20 -3.32 -11.82
CA LYS A 161 56.48 -2.83 -11.29
C LYS A 161 57.40 -4.01 -11.07
#